data_AF-M1AAY9-F1
#
_entry.id   AF-M1AAY9-F1
#
_cell.length_a   1.000
_cell.length_b   1.000
_cell.length_c   1.000
_cell.angle_alpha   90.00
_cell.angle_beta   90.00
_cell.angle_gamma   90.00
#
_symmetry.space_group_name_H-M   'P 1'
#
loop_
_entity.id
_entity.type
_entity.pdbx_description
1 polymer ?
#
loop_
_entity_poly.entity_id
_entity_poly.type
_entity_poly.pdbx_seq_one_letter_code
_entity_poly.pdbx_strand_id
1 'polypeptide(L)'
;MALRITYSAVFIRNYFQDSSSFSFRRCLPSGWTFLLFSGIFTLVSEKIFLDPDDFWRTFSIHFLVGITSFMLAAFVIYRRERTFINNIILFREHAD
;
A
#
# COMPACT_ATOMS: atom_id res chain seq x y z
N MET A 1 -2.34 9.20 18.98
CA MET A 1 -2.99 9.12 17.64
C MET A 1 -3.44 7.72 17.28
N ALA A 2 -2.60 6.69 17.42
CA ALA A 2 -2.96 5.29 17.11
C ALA A 2 -4.28 4.83 17.74
N LEU A 3 -4.49 5.06 19.04
CA LEU A 3 -5.74 4.68 19.74
C LEU A 3 -7.00 5.28 19.11
N ARG A 4 -6.95 6.55 18.68
CA ARG A 4 -8.09 7.21 18.02
C ARG A 4 -8.40 6.57 16.67
N ILE A 5 -7.36 6.25 15.89
CA ILE A 5 -7.50 5.57 14.59
C ILE A 5 -8.11 4.17 14.80
N THR A 6 -7.61 3.41 15.78
CA THR A 6 -8.12 2.08 16.10
C THR A 6 -9.58 2.13 16.55
N TYR A 7 -9.93 3.08 17.42
CA TYR A 7 -11.30 3.21 17.91
C TYR A 7 -12.27 3.57 16.79
N SER A 8 -11.88 4.50 15.90
CA SER A 8 -12.67 4.84 14.71
C SER A 8 -12.82 3.64 13.77
N ALA A 9 -11.76 2.86 13.54
CA ALA A 9 -11.81 1.67 12.70
C ALA A 9 -12.76 0.60 13.27
N VAL A 10 -12.70 0.36 14.59
CA VAL A 10 -13.61 -0.57 15.28
C VAL A 10 -15.04 -0.07 15.22
N PHE A 11 -15.28 1.23 15.45
CA PHE A 11 -16.59 1.83 15.35
C PHE A 11 -17.21 1.65 13.95
N ILE A 12 -16.47 2.01 12.89
CA ILE A 12 -16.93 1.85 11.50
C ILE A 12 -17.21 0.37 11.20
N ARG A 13 -16.34 -0.54 11.65
CA ARG A 13 -16.53 -1.99 11.43
C ARG A 13 -17.83 -2.47 12.07
N ASN A 14 -18.08 -2.09 13.32
CA ASN A 14 -19.28 -2.50 14.05
C ASN A 14 -20.54 -1.86 13.46
N TYR A 15 -20.45 -0.59 13.03
CA TYR A 15 -21.56 0.11 12.40
C TYR A 15 -22.03 -0.57 11.10
N PHE A 16 -21.10 -1.09 10.30
CA PHE A 16 -21.41 -1.77 9.03
C PHE A 16 -21.45 -3.31 9.13
N GLN A 17 -21.40 -3.90 10.33
CA GLN A 17 -21.29 -5.36 10.48
C GLN A 17 -22.47 -6.14 9.87
N ASP A 18 -23.67 -5.56 9.91
CA ASP A 18 -24.92 -6.16 9.42
C ASP A 18 -25.29 -5.66 8.01
N SER A 19 -24.43 -4.84 7.40
CA SER A 19 -24.65 -4.25 6.07
C SER A 19 -23.62 -4.73 5.07
N SER A 20 -24.06 -5.10 3.87
CA SER A 20 -23.15 -5.40 2.75
C SER A 20 -22.59 -4.15 2.05
N SER A 21 -22.98 -2.94 2.49
CA SER A 21 -22.63 -1.68 1.84
C SER A 21 -21.15 -1.31 1.97
N PHE A 22 -20.48 -1.77 3.03
CA PHE A 22 -19.08 -1.39 3.29
C PHE A 22 -18.25 -2.56 3.80
N SER A 23 -17.00 -2.64 3.33
CA SER A 23 -16.01 -3.58 3.85
C SER A 23 -14.63 -2.97 3.73
N PHE A 24 -13.87 -2.97 4.82
CA PHE A 24 -12.47 -2.52 4.83
C PHE A 24 -11.62 -3.26 3.79
N ARG A 25 -11.86 -4.55 3.57
CA ARG A 25 -11.12 -5.34 2.59
C ARG A 25 -11.41 -4.90 1.16
N ARG A 26 -12.63 -4.45 0.87
CA ARG A 26 -13.02 -3.93 -0.44
C ARG A 26 -12.54 -2.50 -0.68
N CYS A 27 -12.19 -1.77 0.38
CA CYS A 27 -11.65 -0.40 0.29
C CYS A 27 -10.17 -0.38 -0.11
N LEU A 28 -9.45 -1.49 0.07
CA LEU A 28 -8.05 -1.60 -0.30
C LEU A 28 -7.92 -2.10 -1.75
N PRO A 29 -6.95 -1.58 -2.52
CA PRO A 29 -6.73 -2.05 -3.88
C PRO A 29 -6.31 -3.52 -3.88
N SER A 30 -6.74 -4.25 -4.90
CA SER A 30 -6.30 -5.60 -5.22
C SER A 30 -4.78 -5.64 -5.32
N GLY A 31 -4.16 -6.37 -4.40
CA GLY A 31 -2.70 -6.44 -4.29
C GLY A 31 -2.09 -5.52 -3.24
N TRP A 32 -2.87 -4.86 -2.37
CA TRP A 32 -2.36 -4.10 -1.22
C TRP A 32 -1.38 -4.90 -0.33
N THR A 33 -1.49 -6.22 -0.32
CA THR A 33 -0.54 -7.11 0.38
C THR A 33 0.88 -6.99 -0.17
N PHE A 34 1.06 -6.75 -1.48
CA PHE A 34 2.39 -6.53 -2.07
C PHE A 34 3.03 -5.23 -1.55
N LEU A 35 2.22 -4.21 -1.27
CA LEU A 35 2.71 -2.98 -0.65
C LEU A 35 3.19 -3.25 0.79
N LEU A 36 2.45 -4.05 1.57
CA LEU A 36 2.92 -4.47 2.89
C LEU A 36 4.22 -5.28 2.80
N PHE A 37 4.32 -6.23 1.87
CA PHE A 37 5.53 -7.02 1.68
C PHE A 37 6.73 -6.14 1.28
N SER A 38 6.54 -5.16 0.41
CA SER A 38 7.58 -4.17 0.08
C SER A 38 8.03 -3.37 1.30
N GLY A 39 7.10 -2.95 2.16
CA GLY A 39 7.44 -2.27 3.42
C GLY A 39 8.26 -3.16 4.37
N ILE A 40 7.82 -4.41 4.59
CA ILE A 40 8.53 -5.38 5.43
C ILE A 40 9.93 -5.66 4.85
N PHE A 41 10.03 -5.85 3.54
CA PHE A 41 11.30 -6.09 2.87
C PHE A 41 12.26 -4.91 3.01
N THR A 42 11.75 -3.68 2.91
CA THR A 42 12.53 -2.47 3.16
C THR A 42 13.01 -2.44 4.62
N LEU A 43 12.15 -2.67 5.61
CA LEU A 43 12.58 -2.72 7.02
C LEU A 43 13.64 -3.78 7.30
N VAL A 44 13.54 -4.95 6.67
CA VAL A 44 14.54 -6.01 6.78
C VAL A 44 15.85 -5.59 6.10
N SER A 45 15.77 -4.97 4.93
CA SER A 45 16.93 -4.42 4.21
C SER A 45 17.68 -3.40 5.06
N GLU A 46 16.97 -2.54 5.80
CA GLU A 46 17.59 -1.57 6.71
C GLU A 46 18.48 -2.28 7.75
N LYS A 47 17.97 -3.35 8.36
CA LYS A 47 18.69 -4.12 9.39
C LYS A 47 19.89 -4.90 8.87
N ILE A 48 19.90 -5.24 7.60
CA ILE A 48 20.97 -6.07 7.00
C ILE A 48 22.05 -5.19 6.36
N PHE A 49 21.67 -4.11 5.69
CA PHE A 49 22.58 -3.37 4.82
C PHE A 49 23.12 -2.09 5.44
N LEU A 50 22.43 -1.42 6.37
CA LEU A 50 22.95 -0.16 6.92
C LEU A 50 24.18 -0.42 7.79
N ASP A 51 25.30 0.13 7.35
CA ASP A 51 26.54 0.19 8.10
C ASP A 51 26.81 1.65 8.48
N PRO A 52 26.91 1.99 9.77
CA PRO A 52 27.25 3.33 10.22
C PRO A 52 28.59 3.85 9.68
N ASP A 53 29.56 2.97 9.44
CA ASP A 53 30.92 3.36 9.04
C ASP A 53 31.01 3.70 7.53
N ASP A 54 30.11 3.15 6.71
CA ASP A 54 29.95 3.47 5.28
C ASP A 54 28.50 3.85 4.96
N PHE A 55 27.94 4.75 5.78
CA PHE A 55 26.52 5.10 5.77
C PHE A 55 26.01 5.55 4.40
N TRP A 56 26.70 6.46 3.72
CA TRP A 56 26.21 6.99 2.43
C TRP A 56 26.13 5.93 1.34
N ARG A 57 27.10 5.01 1.28
CA ARG A 57 27.10 3.93 0.31
C ARG A 57 26.01 2.91 0.63
N THR A 58 25.95 2.47 1.88
CA THR A 58 24.97 1.47 2.32
C THR A 58 23.53 1.99 2.29
N PHE A 59 23.32 3.24 2.67
CA PHE A 59 22.05 3.94 2.52
C PHE A 59 21.60 3.99 1.06
N SER A 60 22.50 4.32 0.13
CA SER A 60 22.16 4.37 -1.30
C SER A 60 21.71 3.00 -1.83
N ILE A 61 22.36 1.92 -1.39
CA ILE A 61 21.97 0.55 -1.73
C ILE A 61 20.59 0.23 -1.13
N HIS A 62 20.41 0.49 0.16
CA HIS A 62 19.13 0.27 0.85
C HIS A 62 17.98 1.06 0.19
N PHE A 63 18.23 2.32 -0.17
CA PHE A 63 17.26 3.19 -0.83
C PHE A 63 16.87 2.66 -2.21
N LEU A 64 17.83 2.20 -3.02
CA LEU A 64 17.55 1.56 -4.31
C LEU A 64 16.72 0.29 -4.14
N VAL A 65 17.03 -0.54 -3.15
CA VAL A 65 16.26 -1.75 -2.80
C VAL A 65 14.83 -1.38 -2.39
N GLY A 66 14.66 -0.35 -1.55
CA GLY A 66 13.36 0.17 -1.14
C GLY A 66 12.53 0.65 -2.34
N ILE A 67 13.10 1.53 -3.17
CA ILE A 67 12.42 2.07 -4.37
C ILE A 67 12.03 0.96 -5.33
N THR A 68 12.95 0.07 -5.67
CA THR A 68 12.67 -1.02 -6.62
C THR A 68 11.56 -1.93 -6.11
N SER A 69 11.57 -2.27 -4.81
CA SER A 69 10.50 -3.06 -4.20
C SER A 69 9.15 -2.33 -4.23
N PHE A 70 9.14 -1.03 -3.95
CA PHE A 70 7.94 -0.20 -3.95
C PHE A 70 7.37 -0.05 -5.37
N MET A 71 8.23 0.20 -6.36
CA MET A 71 7.83 0.30 -7.77
C MET A 71 7.26 -1.02 -8.27
N LEU A 72 7.84 -2.16 -7.89
CA LEU A 72 7.30 -3.47 -8.22
C LEU A 72 5.90 -3.68 -7.61
N ALA A 73 5.72 -3.32 -6.33
CA ALA A 73 4.41 -3.40 -5.68
C ALA A 73 3.38 -2.48 -6.36
N ALA A 74 3.76 -1.24 -6.66
CA ALA A 74 2.91 -0.29 -7.36
C ALA A 74 2.50 -0.79 -8.76
N PHE A 75 3.44 -1.37 -9.51
CA PHE A 75 3.18 -1.96 -10.81
C PHE A 75 2.19 -3.13 -10.72
N VAL A 76 2.39 -4.04 -9.76
CA VAL A 76 1.47 -5.18 -9.55
C VAL A 76 0.06 -4.69 -9.20
N ILE A 77 -0.06 -3.71 -8.31
CA ILE A 77 -1.35 -3.11 -7.94
C ILE A 77 -1.99 -2.45 -9.16
N TYR A 78 -1.23 -1.64 -9.91
CA TYR A 78 -1.73 -0.98 -11.12
C TYR A 78 -2.26 -2.00 -12.14
N ARG A 79 -1.54 -3.10 -12.39
CA ARG A 79 -2.03 -4.13 -13.33
C ARG A 79 -3.32 -4.80 -12.86
N ARG A 80 -3.46 -5.06 -11.55
CA ARG A 80 -4.66 -5.66 -10.98
C ARG A 80 -5.86 -4.72 -11.01
N GLU A 81 -5.61 -3.42 -10.80
CA GLU A 81 -6.64 -2.38 -10.75
C GLU A 81 -6.90 -1.70 -12.10
N ARG A 82 -6.15 -2.05 -13.15
CA ARG A 82 -6.23 -1.39 -14.46
C ARG A 82 -7.65 -1.31 -15.01
N THR A 83 -8.40 -2.41 -14.92
CA THR A 83 -9.79 -2.46 -15.40
C THR A 83 -10.69 -1.50 -14.62
N PHE A 84 -10.52 -1.44 -13.29
CA PHE A 84 -11.27 -0.53 -12.43
C PHE A 84 -10.93 0.94 -12.75
N ILE A 85 -9.64 1.27 -12.89
CA ILE A 85 -9.17 2.61 -13.25
C ILE A 85 -9.72 3.04 -14.61
N ASN A 86 -9.66 2.16 -15.62
CA ASN A 86 -10.19 2.44 -16.95
C ASN A 86 -11.70 2.70 -16.91
N ASN A 87 -12.45 1.94 -16.12
CA ASN A 87 -13.89 2.18 -15.97
C ASN A 87 -14.16 3.56 -15.37
N ILE A 88 -13.39 3.99 -14.36
CA ILE A 88 -13.54 5.34 -13.78
C ILE A 88 -13.27 6.43 -14.81
N ILE A 89 -12.20 6.29 -15.61
CA ILE A 89 -11.87 7.25 -16.67
C ILE A 89 -13.00 7.32 -17.70
N LEU A 90 -13.51 6.16 -18.12
CA LEU A 90 -14.60 6.06 -19.09
C LEU A 90 -15.90 6.66 -18.55
N PHE A 91 -16.25 6.43 -17.28
CA PHE A 91 -17.40 7.06 -16.63
C PHE A 91 -17.28 8.58 -16.61
N ARG A 92 -16.08 9.11 -16.36
CA ARG A 92 -15.84 10.56 -16.37
C ARG A 92 -15.99 11.14 -17.78
N GLU A 93 -15.47 10.45 -18.79
CA GLU A 93 -15.58 10.88 -20.19
C GLU A 93 -17.03 10.90 -20.70
N HIS A 94 -17.90 10.02 -20.21
CA HIS A 94 -19.33 10.03 -20.56
C HIS A 94 -20.15 11.09 -19.80
N ALA A 95 -19.58 11.74 -18.79
CA ALA A 95 -20.24 12.77 -18.00
C ALA A 95 -19.94 14.20 -18.50
N ASP A 96 -18.92 14.36 -19.34
CA ASP A 96 -18.54 15.60 -20.02
C ASP A 96 -19.16 15.67 -21.44
#